data_AF-A0A8H7NSZ6-F1
#
_entry.id   AF-A0A8H7NSZ6-F1
#
_cell.length_a   1.000
_cell.length_b   1.000
_cell.length_c   1.000
_cell.angle_alpha   90.00
_cell.angle_beta   90.00
_cell.angle_gamma   90.00
#
_symmetry.space_group_name_H-M   'P 1'
#
loop_
_entity.id
_entity.type
_entity.pdbx_description
1 polymer ?
#
loop_
_entity_poly.entity_id
_entity_poly.type
_entity_poly.pdbx_seq_one_letter_code
_entity_poly.pdbx_strand_id
1 'polypeptide(L)'
;MLSSAWLRLALAFASIFTLSAKDILLTNDDGWVVAQISAQYRELTKAGFNVVLSCPSEDKSGTGSRTTTPTVLKKPCEYDTCPVGSPPEGPAPSNSRVNYVNAYPVDAANYGIKILSPKFFSKEPDFVDSGPNIGTDILQVHLTHPSPSTAVRPAKLGVPSTASSGDTGAQPSDYKWVFSRNLANIGQEDIRMCESTVLPTEKDIIAAGGCFISVSVLKATTKANANAELQAAVYRQLNKLPFTCLASS
;
A
#
# COMPACT_ATOMS: atom_id res chain seq x y z
N MET A 1 -25.16 -42.93 -41.78
CA MET A 1 -26.26 -42.67 -40.82
C MET A 1 -25.63 -42.36 -39.47
N LEU A 2 -26.20 -41.38 -38.76
CA LEU A 2 -25.76 -40.76 -37.49
C LEU A 2 -25.55 -41.81 -36.37
N SER A 3 -24.71 -41.61 -35.32
CA SER A 3 -24.94 -40.72 -34.16
C SER A 3 -23.89 -41.11 -33.09
N SER A 4 -22.97 -40.25 -32.67
CA SER A 4 -23.02 -39.28 -31.54
C SER A 4 -22.84 -39.86 -30.12
N ALA A 5 -21.84 -39.29 -29.42
CA ALA A 5 -21.71 -39.07 -27.96
C ALA A 5 -21.77 -40.33 -27.05
N TRP A 6 -21.02 -40.49 -25.96
CA TRP A 6 -20.77 -39.62 -24.81
C TRP A 6 -19.45 -40.10 -24.17
N LEU A 7 -18.36 -39.35 -24.25
CA LEU A 7 -17.97 -38.30 -23.29
C LEU A 7 -18.32 -38.64 -21.82
N ARG A 8 -17.44 -39.41 -21.15
CA ARG A 8 -17.26 -39.29 -19.69
C ARG A 8 -15.98 -38.51 -19.44
N LEU A 9 -16.09 -37.21 -19.72
CA LEU A 9 -15.20 -36.19 -19.22
C LEU A 9 -15.44 -36.13 -17.71
N ALA A 10 -14.67 -36.88 -16.93
CA ALA A 10 -14.56 -36.62 -15.50
C ALA A 10 -13.86 -35.26 -15.38
N LEU A 11 -14.66 -34.20 -15.30
CA LEU A 11 -14.21 -32.89 -14.83
C LEU A 11 -13.62 -33.12 -13.43
N ALA A 12 -12.32 -33.31 -13.37
CA ALA A 12 -11.55 -32.87 -12.24
C ALA A 12 -11.72 -31.35 -12.22
N PHE A 13 -12.74 -30.86 -11.50
CA PHE A 13 -12.74 -29.53 -10.94
C PHE A 13 -11.55 -29.48 -9.99
N ALA A 14 -10.35 -29.28 -10.55
CA ALA A 14 -9.28 -28.65 -9.83
C ALA A 14 -9.80 -27.25 -9.52
N SER A 15 -10.43 -27.08 -8.36
CA SER A 15 -10.56 -25.78 -7.73
C SER A 15 -9.14 -25.26 -7.56
N ILE A 16 -8.68 -24.52 -8.57
CA ILE A 16 -7.54 -23.62 -8.44
C ILE A 16 -8.04 -22.59 -7.43
N PHE A 17 -7.80 -22.85 -6.15
CA PHE A 17 -7.73 -21.77 -5.18
C PHE A 17 -6.59 -20.89 -5.68
N THR A 18 -6.94 -19.83 -6.44
CA THR A 18 -6.05 -18.69 -6.55
C THR A 18 -5.82 -18.24 -5.11
N LEU A 19 -4.63 -18.52 -4.59
CA LEU A 19 -4.13 -17.96 -3.35
C LEU A 19 -3.93 -16.46 -3.60
N SER A 20 -5.04 -15.73 -3.73
CA SER A 20 -5.04 -14.28 -3.74
C SER A 20 -4.61 -13.87 -2.35
N ALA A 21 -3.52 -13.11 -2.25
CA ALA A 21 -3.24 -12.32 -1.06
C ALA A 21 -4.53 -11.59 -0.70
N LYS A 22 -5.08 -11.89 0.48
CA LYS A 22 -6.32 -11.28 0.97
C LYS A 22 -6.03 -10.40 2.16
N ASP A 23 -5.05 -10.77 2.97
CA ASP A 23 -4.77 -10.13 4.23
C ASP A 23 -3.71 -9.04 4.04
N ILE A 24 -4.15 -7.78 4.03
CA ILE A 24 -3.31 -6.61 3.76
C ILE A 24 -3.12 -5.81 5.04
N LEU A 25 -1.86 -5.53 5.37
CA LEU A 25 -1.52 -4.47 6.31
C LEU A 25 -1.29 -3.17 5.53
N LEU A 26 -2.03 -2.12 5.89
CA LEU A 26 -1.88 -0.78 5.33
C LEU A 26 -1.18 0.14 6.34
N THR A 27 -0.18 0.90 5.90
CA THR A 27 0.60 1.85 6.72
C THR A 27 0.96 3.08 5.89
N ASN A 28 1.34 4.20 6.52
CA ASN A 28 2.00 5.36 5.89
C ASN A 28 2.90 6.09 6.90
N ASP A 29 3.44 7.24 6.51
CA ASP A 29 4.11 8.20 7.39
C ASP A 29 3.36 9.51 7.62
N ASP A 30 2.36 9.86 6.81
CA ASP A 30 1.53 11.07 7.06
C ASP A 30 0.62 10.97 8.29
N GLY A 31 0.29 9.76 8.75
CA GLY A 31 -0.59 9.56 9.90
C GLY A 31 -1.89 8.81 9.59
N TRP A 32 -2.54 8.35 10.67
CA TRP A 32 -3.58 7.31 10.61
C TRP A 32 -4.96 7.74 10.12
N VAL A 33 -5.23 9.05 10.03
CA VAL A 33 -6.56 9.61 9.73
C VAL A 33 -6.55 10.63 8.58
N VAL A 34 -5.50 10.63 7.76
CA VAL A 34 -5.46 11.47 6.55
C VAL A 34 -6.38 10.92 5.44
N ALA A 35 -6.84 11.80 4.54
CA ALA A 35 -7.83 11.47 3.51
C ALA A 35 -7.33 10.38 2.54
N GLN A 36 -6.04 10.40 2.22
CA GLN A 36 -5.36 9.50 1.28
C GLN A 36 -5.42 8.05 1.77
N ILE A 37 -4.91 7.79 2.98
CA ILE A 37 -4.88 6.44 3.53
C ILE A 37 -6.30 5.93 3.85
N SER A 38 -7.21 6.85 4.18
CA SER A 38 -8.63 6.53 4.32
C SER A 38 -9.25 6.10 2.98
N ALA A 39 -8.88 6.74 1.86
CA ALA A 39 -9.30 6.35 0.51
C ALA A 39 -8.78 4.96 0.16
N GLN A 40 -7.48 4.71 0.41
CA GLN A 40 -6.85 3.43 0.14
C GLN A 40 -7.46 2.30 0.96
N TYR A 41 -7.65 2.51 2.27
CA TYR A 41 -8.32 1.55 3.14
C TYR A 41 -9.72 1.21 2.62
N ARG A 42 -10.49 2.22 2.20
CA ARG A 42 -11.84 2.04 1.67
C ARG A 42 -11.83 1.23 0.39
N GLU A 43 -11.02 1.57 -0.60
CA GLU A 43 -11.02 0.87 -1.90
C GLU A 43 -10.48 -0.56 -1.78
N LEU A 44 -9.45 -0.80 -0.95
CA LEU A 44 -8.99 -2.16 -0.67
C LEU A 44 -10.08 -3.00 0.02
N THR A 45 -10.74 -2.43 1.04
CA THR A 45 -11.84 -3.13 1.72
C THR A 45 -13.00 -3.40 0.76
N LYS A 46 -13.37 -2.43 -0.09
CA LYS A 46 -14.43 -2.54 -1.10
C LYS A 46 -14.09 -3.57 -2.19
N ALA A 47 -12.81 -3.69 -2.55
CA ALA A 47 -12.30 -4.74 -3.44
C ALA A 47 -12.34 -6.15 -2.79
N GLY A 48 -12.68 -6.25 -1.51
CA GLY A 48 -12.85 -7.51 -0.79
C GLY A 48 -11.54 -8.06 -0.20
N PHE A 49 -10.53 -7.21 -0.03
CA PHE A 49 -9.37 -7.54 0.80
C PHE A 49 -9.74 -7.43 2.28
N ASN A 50 -9.10 -8.26 3.10
CA ASN A 50 -9.15 -8.21 4.55
C ASN A 50 -8.05 -7.27 5.03
N VAL A 51 -8.41 -6.02 5.30
CA VAL A 51 -7.44 -4.95 5.57
C VAL A 51 -7.35 -4.65 7.07
N VAL A 52 -6.14 -4.35 7.53
CA VAL A 52 -5.85 -3.72 8.83
C VAL A 52 -4.94 -2.54 8.57
N LEU A 53 -5.24 -1.39 9.17
CA LEU A 53 -4.43 -0.18 9.08
C LEU A 53 -3.69 0.04 10.40
N SER A 54 -2.39 0.30 10.31
CA SER A 54 -1.51 0.64 11.43
C SER A 54 -0.57 1.76 11.04
N CYS A 55 -0.79 2.97 11.55
CA CYS A 55 -0.04 4.16 11.15
C CYS A 55 0.40 4.98 12.37
N PRO A 56 1.36 5.90 12.21
CA PRO A 56 1.65 6.89 13.24
C PRO A 56 0.42 7.68 13.68
N SER A 57 0.36 8.05 14.96
CA SER A 57 -0.70 8.92 15.51
C SER A 57 -0.66 10.35 14.95
N GLU A 58 0.45 10.73 14.33
CA GLU A 58 0.70 12.04 13.74
C GLU A 58 1.66 11.90 12.55
N ASP A 59 1.73 12.91 11.69
CA ASP A 59 2.72 13.03 10.63
C ASP A 59 4.16 12.81 11.15
N LYS A 60 4.81 11.85 10.51
CA LYS A 60 6.23 11.46 10.68
C LYS A 60 6.95 11.43 9.33
N SER A 61 6.49 12.20 8.35
CA SER A 61 7.16 12.35 7.07
C SER A 61 8.64 12.72 7.23
N GLY A 62 9.50 12.14 6.40
CA GLY A 62 10.94 12.41 6.40
C GLY A 62 11.70 11.86 7.63
N THR A 63 11.08 11.03 8.46
CA THR A 63 11.75 10.44 9.63
C THR A 63 12.62 9.22 9.31
N GLY A 64 12.56 8.72 8.07
CA GLY A 64 13.37 7.61 7.61
C GLY A 64 13.19 6.36 8.48
N SER A 65 14.28 5.64 8.76
CA SER A 65 14.25 4.37 9.53
C SER A 65 14.37 4.53 11.04
N ARG A 66 13.96 5.68 11.57
CA ARG A 66 13.95 5.90 13.01
C ARG A 66 12.96 4.96 13.68
N THR A 67 13.28 4.61 14.92
CA THR A 67 12.45 3.75 15.76
C THR A 67 12.41 4.36 17.15
N THR A 68 11.31 4.13 17.85
CA THR A 68 11.14 4.48 19.26
C THR A 68 10.18 3.50 19.91
N THR A 69 10.29 3.35 21.23
CA THR A 69 9.25 2.65 21.98
C THR A 69 8.00 3.54 22.01
N PRO A 70 6.82 3.04 21.59
CA PRO A 70 5.57 3.77 21.73
C PRO A 70 5.34 4.16 23.20
N THR A 71 4.87 5.37 23.44
CA THR A 71 4.53 5.85 24.79
C THR A 71 3.14 6.47 24.83
N VAL A 72 2.59 6.66 26.03
CA VAL A 72 1.32 7.37 26.23
C VAL A 72 1.39 8.74 25.56
N LEU A 73 0.29 9.13 24.90
CA LEU A 73 0.21 10.36 24.13
C LEU A 73 0.38 11.60 25.01
N LYS A 74 1.42 12.38 24.72
CA LYS A 74 1.71 13.67 25.38
C LYS A 74 1.09 14.87 24.67
N LYS A 75 0.61 14.63 23.45
CA LYS A 75 -0.14 15.56 22.59
C LYS A 75 -1.25 14.76 21.89
N PRO A 76 -2.34 15.40 21.44
CA PRO A 76 -3.39 14.68 20.73
C PRO A 76 -2.88 14.07 19.42
N CYS A 77 -3.61 13.07 18.91
CA CYS A 77 -3.43 12.61 17.53
C CYS A 77 -3.75 13.74 16.54
N GLU A 78 -3.38 13.55 15.28
CA GLU A 78 -3.86 14.39 14.19
C GLU A 78 -5.36 14.63 14.19
N TYR A 79 -5.73 15.87 13.89
CA TYR A 79 -7.11 16.36 13.89
C TYR A 79 -7.87 16.10 15.21
N ASP A 80 -7.14 16.05 16.33
CA ASP A 80 -7.68 15.77 17.67
C ASP A 80 -8.45 14.45 17.78
N THR A 81 -8.11 13.47 16.92
CA THR A 81 -8.80 12.18 16.85
C THR A 81 -8.59 11.28 18.06
N CYS A 82 -7.59 11.59 18.89
CA CYS A 82 -7.38 10.98 20.19
C CYS A 82 -6.80 12.01 21.17
N PRO A 83 -7.24 12.05 22.44
CA PRO A 83 -6.78 13.05 23.41
C PRO A 83 -5.44 12.70 24.04
N VAL A 84 -4.80 13.70 24.67
CA VAL A 84 -3.65 13.51 25.58
C VAL A 84 -3.99 12.49 26.66
N GLY A 85 -3.03 11.62 26.99
CA GLY A 85 -3.22 10.53 27.96
C GLY A 85 -3.75 9.23 27.35
N SER A 86 -4.11 9.24 26.06
CA SER A 86 -4.48 7.99 25.36
C SER A 86 -3.30 7.01 25.31
N PRO A 87 -3.56 5.68 25.26
CA PRO A 87 -2.51 4.66 25.27
C PRO A 87 -1.52 4.79 24.10
N PRO A 88 -0.35 4.13 24.16
CA PRO A 88 0.65 4.20 23.10
C PRO A 88 0.15 3.75 21.73
N GLU A 89 -0.77 2.79 21.69
CA GLU A 89 -1.46 2.34 20.50
C GLU A 89 -2.97 2.24 20.76
N GLY A 90 -3.79 2.42 19.73
CA GLY A 90 -5.23 2.30 19.89
C GLY A 90 -6.02 2.26 18.59
N PRO A 91 -7.20 1.62 18.59
CA PRO A 91 -8.10 1.61 17.45
C PRO A 91 -8.95 2.88 17.34
N ALA A 92 -9.44 3.15 16.14
CA ALA A 92 -10.53 4.09 15.91
C ALA A 92 -11.80 3.57 16.62
N PRO A 93 -12.59 4.43 17.30
CA PRO A 93 -13.80 4.00 18.01
C PRO A 93 -14.83 3.30 17.12
N SER A 94 -14.94 3.70 15.85
CA SER A 94 -15.89 3.16 14.88
C SER A 94 -15.38 1.93 14.13
N ASN A 95 -14.08 1.63 14.18
CA ASN A 95 -13.49 0.54 13.41
C ASN A 95 -12.19 0.02 14.06
N SER A 96 -12.27 -1.16 14.67
CA SER A 96 -11.13 -1.79 15.35
C SER A 96 -9.94 -2.14 14.43
N ARG A 97 -10.15 -2.12 13.11
CA ARG A 97 -9.10 -2.42 12.12
C ARG A 97 -8.27 -1.21 11.74
N VAL A 98 -8.66 0.00 12.12
CA VAL A 98 -7.92 1.24 11.89
C VAL A 98 -7.25 1.64 13.19
N ASN A 99 -5.91 1.61 13.24
CA ASN A 99 -5.16 1.78 14.49
C ASN A 99 -4.06 2.83 14.33
N TYR A 100 -3.88 3.63 15.38
CA TYR A 100 -2.71 4.49 15.54
C TYR A 100 -1.64 3.82 16.39
N VAL A 101 -0.40 4.26 16.20
CA VAL A 101 0.77 3.95 17.02
C VAL A 101 1.52 5.25 17.28
N ASN A 102 1.71 5.63 18.55
CA ASN A 102 2.45 6.84 18.93
C ASN A 102 3.98 6.61 18.86
N ALA A 103 4.48 6.37 17.65
CA ALA A 103 5.88 6.12 17.34
C ALA A 103 6.19 6.45 15.87
N TYR A 104 7.32 5.97 15.33
CA TYR A 104 7.70 6.19 13.93
C TYR A 104 6.99 5.20 12.98
N PRO A 105 6.97 5.47 11.67
CA PRO A 105 6.30 4.63 10.68
C PRO A 105 6.76 3.16 10.71
N VAL A 106 8.05 2.93 11.01
CA VAL A 106 8.63 1.59 11.21
C VAL A 106 7.95 0.82 12.33
N ASP A 107 7.73 1.52 13.44
CA ASP A 107 7.17 0.94 14.65
C ASP A 107 5.69 0.66 14.43
N ALA A 108 4.99 1.56 13.74
CA ALA A 108 3.60 1.37 13.31
C ALA A 108 3.43 0.14 12.40
N ALA A 109 4.29 -0.01 11.38
CA ALA A 109 4.29 -1.19 10.52
C ALA A 109 4.62 -2.48 11.29
N ASN A 110 5.61 -2.45 12.18
CA ASN A 110 5.97 -3.60 13.01
C ASN A 110 4.84 -4.03 13.95
N TYR A 111 4.17 -3.07 14.60
CA TYR A 111 3.00 -3.33 15.42
C TYR A 111 1.87 -3.96 14.58
N GLY A 112 1.65 -3.44 13.38
CA GLY A 112 0.74 -4.01 12.39
C GLY A 112 1.04 -5.47 12.05
N ILE A 113 2.30 -5.79 11.74
CA ILE A 113 2.73 -7.15 11.36
C ILE A 113 2.67 -8.11 12.55
N LYS A 114 3.16 -7.70 13.72
CA LYS A 114 3.41 -8.61 14.84
C LYS A 114 2.26 -8.71 15.83
N ILE A 115 1.41 -7.70 15.91
CA ILE A 115 0.32 -7.65 16.90
C ILE A 115 -1.04 -7.66 16.21
N LEU A 116 -1.29 -6.72 15.29
CA LEU A 116 -2.62 -6.58 14.70
C LEU A 116 -2.92 -7.66 13.67
N SER A 117 -1.96 -8.04 12.83
CA SER A 117 -2.16 -9.07 11.81
C SER A 117 -2.49 -10.43 12.43
N PRO A 118 -1.77 -10.95 13.45
CA PRO A 118 -2.19 -12.17 14.13
C PRO A 118 -3.57 -12.06 14.76
N LYS A 119 -3.94 -10.89 15.29
CA LYS A 119 -5.27 -10.65 15.89
C LYS A 119 -6.41 -10.74 14.87
N PHE A 120 -6.23 -10.20 13.66
CA PHE A 120 -7.31 -10.09 12.66
C PHE A 120 -7.24 -11.12 11.53
N PHE A 121 -6.07 -11.67 11.27
CA PHE A 121 -5.79 -12.61 10.17
C PHE A 121 -5.40 -14.00 10.68
N SER A 122 -5.09 -14.16 11.98
CA SER A 122 -4.52 -15.38 12.57
C SER A 122 -3.15 -15.78 12.00
N LYS A 123 -2.48 -14.86 11.31
CA LYS A 123 -1.14 -15.00 10.71
C LYS A 123 -0.51 -13.62 10.47
N GLU A 124 0.72 -13.60 9.98
CA GLU A 124 1.32 -12.40 9.37
C GLU A 124 0.56 -11.99 8.09
N PRO A 125 0.61 -10.71 7.68
CA PRO A 125 -0.11 -10.26 6.50
C PRO A 125 0.49 -10.88 5.23
N ASP A 126 -0.34 -11.10 4.21
CA ASP A 126 0.13 -11.56 2.90
C ASP A 126 0.90 -10.46 2.16
N PHE A 127 0.56 -9.21 2.46
CA PHE A 127 1.12 -8.02 1.79
C PHE A 127 1.09 -6.81 2.73
N VAL A 128 2.15 -5.99 2.68
CA VAL A 128 2.19 -4.68 3.33
C VAL A 128 2.18 -3.57 2.30
N ASP A 129 1.17 -2.73 2.36
CA ASP A 129 1.02 -1.55 1.51
C ASP A 129 1.42 -0.30 2.31
N SER A 130 2.45 0.39 1.87
CA SER A 130 2.91 1.64 2.48
C SER A 130 2.48 2.84 1.63
N GLY A 131 1.38 3.49 1.99
CA GLY A 131 0.88 4.69 1.33
C GLY A 131 -0.64 4.81 1.42
N PRO A 132 -1.22 5.81 0.72
CA PRO A 132 -0.55 6.77 -0.14
C PRO A 132 0.05 7.89 0.71
N ASN A 133 1.30 8.29 0.47
CA ASN A 133 1.87 9.45 1.14
C ASN A 133 1.45 10.78 0.49
N ILE A 134 1.28 11.87 1.26
CA ILE A 134 0.97 13.22 0.74
C ILE A 134 2.22 13.84 0.14
N GLY A 135 2.15 14.17 -1.15
CA GLY A 135 3.26 14.81 -1.83
C GLY A 135 4.40 13.82 -2.12
N THR A 136 5.50 14.37 -2.56
CA THR A 136 6.55 13.66 -3.27
C THR A 136 7.36 12.69 -2.40
N ASP A 137 7.31 11.40 -2.73
CA ASP A 137 8.49 10.52 -2.69
C ASP A 137 9.36 10.67 -3.96
N ILE A 138 9.12 11.75 -4.75
CA ILE A 138 10.03 12.14 -5.83
C ILE A 138 11.37 12.55 -5.23
N LEU A 139 12.34 11.64 -5.29
CA LEU A 139 13.74 11.94 -5.56
C LEU A 139 14.37 13.14 -4.81
N GLN A 140 14.02 13.40 -3.55
CA GLN A 140 14.68 14.46 -2.74
C GLN A 140 14.84 14.17 -1.25
N VAL A 141 14.76 12.90 -0.82
CA VAL A 141 15.52 12.43 0.36
C VAL A 141 16.69 11.58 -0.12
N HIS A 142 17.68 12.30 -0.67
CA HIS A 142 19.11 12.01 -0.70
C HIS A 142 19.57 10.57 -1.01
N LEU A 143 20.34 10.47 -2.10
CA LEU A 143 21.42 9.49 -2.32
C LEU A 143 22.49 9.43 -1.18
N THR A 144 22.28 10.08 -0.04
CA THR A 144 23.10 9.95 1.18
C THR A 144 22.32 10.07 2.50
N HIS A 145 20.98 10.08 2.50
CA HIS A 145 20.20 10.04 3.75
C HIS A 145 18.99 9.12 3.61
N PRO A 146 18.79 8.22 4.58
CA PRO A 146 17.95 7.07 4.39
C PRO A 146 16.45 7.44 4.46
N SER A 147 15.74 7.44 3.33
CA SER A 147 14.31 7.04 3.28
C SER A 147 14.13 5.53 3.00
N PRO A 148 14.63 4.56 3.79
CA PRO A 148 13.84 3.38 4.12
C PRO A 148 12.85 3.86 5.18
N SER A 149 11.61 3.35 5.28
CA SER A 149 11.43 2.36 6.34
C SER A 149 10.06 1.71 6.56
N THR A 150 9.03 1.91 5.75
CA THR A 150 7.73 1.23 5.95
C THR A 150 7.54 0.02 5.05
N ALA A 151 7.93 0.09 3.77
CA ALA A 151 7.91 -1.06 2.85
C ALA A 151 9.18 -1.94 2.95
N VAL A 152 10.35 -1.33 3.21
CA VAL A 152 11.64 -2.06 3.25
C VAL A 152 11.72 -3.05 4.41
N ARG A 153 11.16 -2.71 5.58
CA ARG A 153 11.22 -3.58 6.75
C ARG A 153 10.35 -4.83 6.62
N PRO A 154 9.06 -4.76 6.21
CA PRO A 154 8.26 -5.93 5.88
C PRO A 154 8.96 -6.86 4.89
N ALA A 155 9.57 -6.29 3.85
CA ALA A 155 10.29 -7.11 2.89
C ALA A 155 11.55 -7.77 3.47
N LYS A 156 12.25 -7.12 4.41
CA LYS A 156 13.31 -7.77 5.21
C LYS A 156 12.78 -8.86 6.14
N LEU A 157 11.51 -8.80 6.52
CA LEU A 157 10.80 -9.86 7.25
C LEU A 157 10.25 -10.95 6.33
N GLY A 158 10.46 -10.86 5.01
CA GLY A 158 9.97 -11.83 4.02
C GLY A 158 8.53 -11.57 3.56
N VAL A 159 7.91 -10.45 3.95
CA VAL A 159 6.55 -10.09 3.54
C VAL A 159 6.59 -9.21 2.29
N PRO A 160 5.90 -9.57 1.20
CA PRO A 160 5.78 -8.73 0.01
C PRO A 160 5.24 -7.32 0.35
N SER A 161 5.78 -6.27 -0.26
CA SER A 161 5.39 -4.88 0.05
C SER A 161 5.47 -3.92 -1.14
N THR A 162 4.60 -2.90 -1.15
CA THR A 162 4.63 -1.79 -2.13
C THR A 162 4.67 -0.43 -1.43
N ALA A 163 5.05 0.61 -2.19
CA ALA A 163 4.87 2.01 -1.80
C ALA A 163 3.87 2.69 -2.75
N SER A 164 3.04 3.59 -2.19
CA SER A 164 2.03 4.35 -2.92
C SER A 164 2.13 5.84 -2.55
N SER A 165 1.93 6.76 -3.49
CA SER A 165 1.96 8.22 -3.26
C SER A 165 0.76 8.92 -3.89
N GLY A 166 0.34 10.09 -3.38
CA GLY A 166 -0.81 10.81 -3.91
C GLY A 166 -0.81 12.31 -3.70
N ASP A 167 -1.51 13.03 -4.57
CA ASP A 167 -1.72 14.47 -4.48
C ASP A 167 -2.93 14.79 -3.56
N THR A 168 -3.04 16.03 -3.12
CA THR A 168 -4.10 16.46 -2.21
C THR A 168 -5.49 16.40 -2.87
N GLY A 169 -6.43 15.75 -2.19
CA GLY A 169 -7.85 15.68 -2.54
C GLY A 169 -8.69 15.95 -1.31
N ALA A 170 -9.84 16.61 -1.48
CA ALA A 170 -10.69 17.03 -0.36
C ALA A 170 -11.46 15.86 0.25
N GLN A 171 -11.81 14.85 -0.56
CA GLN A 171 -12.55 13.67 -0.13
C GLN A 171 -11.90 12.39 -0.64
N PRO A 172 -12.02 11.25 0.11
CA PRO A 172 -11.42 10.02 -0.34
C PRO A 172 -12.03 9.48 -1.66
N SER A 173 -13.22 9.93 -2.05
CA SER A 173 -13.86 9.60 -3.34
C SER A 173 -13.20 10.24 -4.56
N ASP A 174 -12.37 11.25 -4.36
CA ASP A 174 -11.78 12.03 -5.47
C ASP A 174 -10.57 11.31 -6.10
N TYR A 175 -10.04 10.30 -5.41
CA TYR A 175 -8.81 9.61 -5.77
C TYR A 175 -8.98 8.59 -6.90
N LYS A 176 -8.12 8.71 -7.91
CA LYS A 176 -7.98 7.76 -9.03
C LYS A 176 -6.69 6.95 -8.90
N TRP A 177 -6.77 5.65 -9.14
CA TRP A 177 -5.63 4.75 -8.99
C TRP A 177 -4.82 4.66 -10.28
N VAL A 178 -3.51 4.91 -10.24
CA VAL A 178 -2.62 4.80 -11.40
C VAL A 178 -1.49 3.85 -11.06
N PHE A 179 -1.29 2.82 -11.87
CA PHE A 179 -0.12 1.96 -11.73
C PHE A 179 1.11 2.66 -12.32
N SER A 180 2.18 2.74 -11.54
CA SER A 180 3.31 3.63 -11.82
C SER A 180 4.65 2.96 -11.63
N ARG A 181 5.70 3.70 -11.96
CA ARG A 181 7.07 3.37 -11.60
C ARG A 181 7.70 4.49 -10.78
N ASN A 182 8.64 4.14 -9.91
CA ASN A 182 9.31 5.12 -9.04
C ASN A 182 10.28 6.01 -9.85
N LEU A 183 11.15 5.40 -10.67
CA LEU A 183 12.18 6.13 -11.43
C LEU A 183 12.03 5.95 -12.94
N ALA A 184 12.35 7.00 -13.70
CA ALA A 184 12.56 6.87 -15.14
C ALA A 184 13.84 6.05 -15.40
N ASN A 185 13.68 4.81 -15.85
CA ASN A 185 14.79 3.95 -16.24
C ASN A 185 14.75 3.69 -17.74
N ILE A 186 15.84 4.03 -18.43
CA ILE A 186 16.02 3.71 -19.85
C ILE A 186 16.30 2.21 -19.98
N GLY A 187 15.52 1.51 -20.81
CA GLY A 187 15.74 0.10 -21.17
C GLY A 187 15.07 -0.94 -20.28
N GLN A 188 14.32 -0.54 -19.25
CA GLN A 188 13.51 -1.46 -18.44
C GLN A 188 12.05 -1.43 -18.90
N GLU A 189 11.55 -2.57 -19.39
CA GLU A 189 10.13 -2.76 -19.67
C GLU A 189 9.36 -3.04 -18.37
N ASP A 190 8.24 -2.33 -18.23
CA ASP A 190 7.23 -2.55 -17.21
C ASP A 190 6.15 -3.51 -17.72
N ILE A 191 5.22 -3.90 -16.84
CA ILE A 191 3.98 -4.55 -17.25
C ILE A 191 3.30 -3.72 -18.34
N ARG A 192 2.81 -4.38 -19.39
CA ARG A 192 2.02 -3.72 -20.42
C ARG A 192 0.70 -3.22 -19.82
N MET A 193 0.50 -1.91 -19.81
CA MET A 193 -0.72 -1.27 -19.34
C MET A 193 -0.95 0.02 -20.14
N CYS A 194 -2.21 0.37 -20.38
CA CYS A 194 -2.55 1.60 -21.11
C CYS A 194 -1.81 1.72 -22.46
N GLU A 195 -1.77 0.60 -23.20
CA GLU A 195 -1.09 0.47 -24.50
C GLU A 195 0.44 0.64 -24.50
N SER A 196 1.05 0.92 -23.34
CA SER A 196 2.49 1.13 -23.15
C SER A 196 3.15 -0.01 -22.36
N THR A 197 4.46 -0.21 -22.55
CA THR A 197 5.34 -1.03 -21.67
C THR A 197 6.23 -0.15 -20.79
N VAL A 198 5.94 1.15 -20.74
CA VAL A 198 6.58 2.13 -19.87
C VAL A 198 5.46 2.80 -19.08
N LEU A 199 5.41 2.52 -17.78
CA LEU A 199 4.45 3.13 -16.87
C LEU A 199 4.81 4.61 -16.63
N PRO A 200 3.82 5.49 -16.32
CA PRO A 200 4.12 6.83 -15.87
C PRO A 200 4.97 6.77 -14.59
N THR A 201 5.90 7.69 -14.47
CA THR A 201 6.62 7.88 -13.22
C THR A 201 5.71 8.55 -12.18
N GLU A 202 6.03 8.39 -10.90
CA GLU A 202 5.35 9.15 -9.84
C GLU A 202 5.46 10.67 -10.08
N LYS A 203 6.55 11.12 -10.70
CA LYS A 203 6.71 12.51 -11.12
C LYS A 203 5.69 12.92 -12.18
N ASP A 204 5.40 12.06 -13.16
CA ASP A 204 4.42 12.36 -14.21
C ASP A 204 3.01 12.46 -13.64
N ILE A 205 2.67 11.59 -12.66
CA ILE A 205 1.38 11.61 -11.97
C ILE A 205 1.16 12.92 -11.23
N ILE A 206 2.19 13.41 -10.54
CA ILE A 206 2.14 14.69 -9.83
C ILE A 206 2.05 15.85 -10.83
N ALA A 207 2.85 15.82 -11.90
CA ALA A 207 2.83 16.85 -12.93
C ALA A 207 1.48 16.95 -13.66
N ALA A 208 0.73 15.85 -13.74
CA ALA A 208 -0.59 15.83 -14.34
C ALA A 208 -1.63 16.68 -13.56
N GLY A 209 -1.38 16.96 -12.28
CA GLY A 209 -2.26 17.77 -11.42
C GLY A 209 -3.63 17.12 -11.21
N GLY A 210 -3.83 16.46 -10.07
CA GLY A 210 -5.10 15.82 -9.73
C GLY A 210 -4.98 14.79 -8.61
N CYS A 211 -6.12 14.38 -8.04
CA CYS A 211 -6.16 13.43 -6.94
C CYS A 211 -5.87 12.01 -7.45
N PHE A 212 -4.61 11.61 -7.45
CA PHE A 212 -4.18 10.28 -7.83
C PHE A 212 -3.63 9.50 -6.63
N ILE A 213 -3.78 8.18 -6.66
CA ILE A 213 -3.02 7.22 -5.85
C ILE A 213 -2.15 6.45 -6.84
N SER A 214 -0.84 6.69 -6.78
CA SER A 214 0.16 5.96 -7.55
C SER A 214 0.45 4.62 -6.84
N VAL A 215 0.70 3.56 -7.60
CA VAL A 215 1.15 2.27 -7.05
C VAL A 215 2.41 1.84 -7.79
N SER A 216 3.55 1.93 -7.10
CA SER A 216 4.87 1.61 -7.66
C SER A 216 5.44 0.35 -7.03
N VAL A 217 5.71 -0.67 -7.85
CA VAL A 217 6.31 -1.92 -7.36
C VAL A 217 7.84 -1.81 -7.35
N LEU A 218 8.44 -1.98 -6.17
CA LEU A 218 9.88 -1.80 -5.95
C LEU A 218 10.57 -3.08 -5.53
N LYS A 219 11.85 -3.22 -5.90
CA LYS A 219 12.73 -4.22 -5.31
C LYS A 219 13.04 -3.81 -3.88
N ALA A 220 12.66 -4.65 -2.91
CA ALA A 220 12.86 -4.40 -1.49
C ALA A 220 14.30 -4.03 -1.08
N THR A 221 15.29 -4.62 -1.75
CA THR A 221 16.71 -4.47 -1.41
C THR A 221 17.33 -3.22 -2.01
N THR A 222 16.97 -2.89 -3.26
CA THR A 222 17.61 -1.80 -4.01
C THR A 222 16.72 -0.57 -4.18
N LYS A 223 15.42 -0.69 -3.92
CA LYS A 223 14.37 0.31 -4.17
C LYS A 223 14.22 0.74 -5.63
N ALA A 224 14.92 0.07 -6.53
CA ALA A 224 14.73 0.23 -7.96
C ALA A 224 13.37 -0.33 -8.37
N ASN A 225 12.87 0.11 -9.54
CA ASN A 225 11.67 -0.46 -10.14
C ASN A 225 11.79 -1.99 -10.22
N ALA A 226 10.73 -2.69 -9.79
CA ALA A 226 10.57 -4.11 -10.06
C ALA A 226 10.45 -4.36 -11.57
N ASN A 227 10.81 -5.57 -12.02
CA ASN A 227 10.63 -5.95 -13.42
C ASN A 227 9.13 -6.18 -13.75
N ALA A 228 8.81 -6.25 -15.04
CA ALA A 228 7.45 -6.50 -15.52
C ALA A 228 6.78 -7.74 -14.89
N GLU A 229 7.55 -8.79 -14.61
CA GLU A 229 7.03 -10.02 -14.01
C GLU A 229 6.52 -9.80 -12.58
N LEU A 230 7.32 -9.17 -11.72
CA LEU A 230 6.94 -8.88 -10.35
C LEU A 230 5.83 -7.81 -10.30
N GLN A 231 5.89 -6.82 -11.19
CA GLN A 231 4.80 -5.87 -11.39
C GLN A 231 3.49 -6.57 -11.76
N ALA A 232 3.53 -7.55 -12.69
CA ALA A 232 2.35 -8.32 -13.07
C ALA A 232 1.82 -9.21 -11.94
N ALA A 233 2.70 -9.75 -11.09
CA ALA A 233 2.28 -10.49 -9.90
C ALA A 233 1.50 -9.61 -8.93
N VAL A 234 1.99 -8.40 -8.63
CA VAL A 234 1.30 -7.43 -7.77
C VAL A 234 0.02 -6.93 -8.42
N TYR A 235 0.04 -6.58 -9.71
CA TYR A 235 -1.14 -6.13 -10.43
C TYR A 235 -2.27 -7.19 -10.40
N ARG A 236 -1.93 -8.47 -10.59
CA ARG A 236 -2.92 -9.55 -10.48
C ARG A 236 -3.53 -9.65 -9.09
N GLN A 237 -2.76 -9.38 -8.04
CA GLN A 237 -3.29 -9.34 -6.68
C GLN A 237 -4.23 -8.16 -6.51
N LEU A 238 -3.90 -6.99 -7.06
CA LEU A 238 -4.63 -5.74 -6.90
C LEU A 238 -5.69 -5.47 -7.98
N ASN A 239 -5.96 -6.41 -8.88
CA ASN A 239 -6.77 -6.17 -10.10
C ASN A 239 -8.23 -5.74 -9.86
N LYS A 240 -8.70 -5.81 -8.61
CA LYS A 240 -10.01 -5.34 -8.18
C LYS A 240 -10.05 -3.86 -7.80
N LEU A 241 -8.89 -3.22 -7.69
CA LEU A 241 -8.80 -1.77 -7.53
C LEU A 241 -9.13 -1.10 -8.87
N PRO A 242 -9.77 0.09 -8.84
CA PRO A 242 -10.22 0.79 -10.04
C PRO A 242 -9.05 1.53 -10.72
N PHE A 243 -8.05 0.78 -11.20
CA PHE A 243 -6.92 1.35 -11.93
C PHE A 243 -7.38 2.07 -13.20
N THR A 244 -6.87 3.28 -13.40
CA THR A 244 -7.04 4.10 -14.60
C THR A 244 -5.69 4.39 -15.23
N CYS A 245 -5.70 4.69 -16.52
CA CYS A 245 -4.57 5.28 -17.21
C CYS A 245 -4.42 6.75 -16.79
N LEU A 246 -3.18 7.20 -16.65
CA LEU A 246 -2.89 8.63 -16.65
C LEU A 246 -3.14 9.15 -18.07
N ALA A 247 -3.92 10.23 -18.22
CA ALA A 247 -4.17 10.79 -19.54
C ALA A 247 -2.84 11.28 -20.14
N SER A 248 -2.56 10.90 -21.38
CA SER A 248 -1.41 11.41 -22.13
C SER A 248 -1.55 12.92 -22.28
N SER A 249 -0.60 13.68 -21.76
CA SER A 249 -0.41 15.10 -22.10
C SER A 249 0.09 15.26 -23.52
#